data_AF-A0A1V1TVX6-F1
#
_entry.id   AF-A0A1V1TVX6-F1
#
_cell.length_a   1.000
_cell.length_b   1.000
_cell.length_c   1.000
_cell.angle_alpha   90.00
_cell.angle_beta   90.00
_cell.angle_gamma   90.00
#
_symmetry.space_group_name_H-M   'P 1'
#
loop_
_entity.id
_entity.type
_entity.pdbx_description
1 polymer ?
#
loop_
_entity_poly.entity_id
_entity_poly.type
_entity_poly.pdbx_seq_one_letter_code
_entity_poly.pdbx_strand_id
1 'polypeptide(L)'
;MAPYTMKIKIDDPVSEVTYIASARLSGDGYVTATGSNVPARTTSNGASLLKGGGHEGLFIATFFAVSGCSKNLLVWSSMSAKSDGQVIVQIAFIDSHKSITAVPDLCYKNPSALGLTDGKAQATGVLHGDQVTFTAELTGYDATYPDATATITIEDLS
;
A
#
# COMPACT_ATOMS: atom_id res chain seq x y z
N MET A 1 25.94 3.74 4.29
CA MET A 1 24.86 2.78 3.96
C MET A 1 24.04 3.35 2.82
N ALA A 2 23.70 2.54 1.82
CA ALA A 2 22.71 2.94 0.81
C ALA A 2 21.34 3.14 1.48
N PRO A 3 20.56 4.16 1.08
CA PRO A 3 19.23 4.38 1.63
C PRO A 3 18.32 3.21 1.24
N TYR A 4 17.42 2.82 2.14
CA TYR A 4 16.45 1.75 1.89
C TYR A 4 15.27 2.28 1.08
N THR A 5 14.91 1.57 0.01
CA THR A 5 13.81 1.91 -0.88
C THR A 5 12.73 0.82 -0.83
N MET A 6 11.47 1.22 -0.73
CA MET A 6 10.31 0.35 -0.93
C MET A 6 9.48 0.90 -2.10
N LYS A 7 9.26 0.08 -3.14
CA LYS A 7 8.38 0.41 -4.27
C LYS A 7 7.07 -0.35 -4.14
N ILE A 8 5.96 0.34 -4.39
CA ILE A 8 4.65 -0.28 -4.54
C ILE A 8 4.32 -0.25 -6.03
N LYS A 9 4.50 -1.39 -6.69
CA LYS A 9 4.18 -1.61 -8.08
C LYS A 9 2.71 -2.03 -8.18
N ILE A 10 1.95 -1.33 -9.02
CA ILE A 10 0.59 -1.75 -9.39
C ILE A 10 0.69 -2.34 -10.80
N ASP A 11 0.23 -3.58 -10.94
CA ASP A 11 0.38 -4.38 -12.16
C ASP A 11 -0.99 -4.58 -12.82
N ASP A 12 -1.10 -4.11 -14.07
CA ASP A 12 -2.28 -4.23 -14.94
C ASP A 12 -3.64 -4.05 -14.24
N PRO A 13 -3.89 -2.95 -13.50
CA PRO A 13 -5.13 -2.81 -12.77
C PRO A 13 -6.29 -2.60 -13.74
N VAL A 14 -7.45 -3.20 -13.46
CA VAL A 14 -8.63 -3.04 -14.32
C VAL A 14 -9.16 -1.60 -14.33
N SER A 15 -8.92 -0.86 -13.25
CA SER A 15 -9.37 0.52 -13.04
C SER A 15 -8.19 1.43 -12.73
N GLU A 16 -8.36 2.73 -12.98
CA GLU A 16 -7.34 3.71 -12.60
C GLU A 16 -7.11 3.68 -11.09
N VAL A 17 -5.83 3.73 -10.71
CA VAL A 17 -5.37 3.78 -9.32
C VAL A 17 -4.65 5.09 -9.08
N THR A 18 -5.20 5.94 -8.22
CA THR A 18 -4.65 7.27 -7.92
C THR A 18 -3.87 7.22 -6.62
N TYR A 19 -2.63 7.69 -6.61
CA TYR A 19 -1.91 7.88 -5.36
C TYR A 19 -2.52 9.03 -4.56
N ILE A 20 -2.85 8.78 -3.29
CA ILE A 20 -3.41 9.81 -2.39
C ILE A 20 -2.29 10.39 -1.52
N ALA A 21 -1.70 9.55 -0.66
CA ALA A 21 -0.73 9.97 0.33
C ALA A 21 0.01 8.77 0.94
N SER A 22 1.09 9.08 1.64
CA SER A 22 1.76 8.16 2.56
C SER A 22 1.87 8.80 3.94
N ALA A 23 1.62 8.02 4.99
CA ALA A 23 1.75 8.44 6.38
C ALA A 23 2.79 7.61 7.11
N ARG A 24 3.60 8.26 7.95
CA ARG A 24 4.53 7.60 8.86
C ARG A 24 3.79 7.18 10.12
N LEU A 25 3.97 5.93 10.55
CA LEU A 25 3.27 5.40 11.73
C LEU A 25 4.17 5.31 12.96
N SER A 26 5.38 4.74 12.80
CA SER A 26 6.32 4.53 13.90
C SER A 26 7.74 4.30 13.36
N GLY A 27 8.74 4.39 14.25
CA GLY A 27 10.16 4.24 13.95
C GLY A 27 10.93 5.56 13.92
N ASP A 28 12.26 5.44 13.88
CA ASP A 28 13.17 6.56 13.73
C ASP A 28 13.61 6.76 12.27
N GLY A 29 14.07 7.98 11.97
CA GLY A 29 14.37 8.43 10.61
C GLY A 29 13.20 9.15 9.94
N TYR A 30 13.37 9.39 8.64
CA TYR A 30 12.41 10.08 7.79
C TYR A 30 12.14 9.26 6.53
N VAL A 31 10.94 9.43 5.95
CA VAL A 31 10.61 8.88 4.64
C VAL A 31 10.29 10.01 3.69
N THR A 32 10.91 9.96 2.52
CA THR A 32 10.44 10.70 1.36
C THR A 32 9.60 9.77 0.52
N ALA A 33 8.32 10.09 0.33
CA ALA A 33 7.41 9.34 -0.50
C ALA A 33 7.13 10.11 -1.79
N THR A 34 7.31 9.46 -2.93
CA THR A 34 6.79 9.92 -4.21
C THR A 34 5.70 8.96 -4.67
N GLY A 35 4.65 9.51 -5.27
CA GLY A 35 3.53 8.73 -5.75
C GLY A 35 3.15 9.13 -7.16
N SER A 36 2.48 8.23 -7.87
CA SER A 36 2.03 8.45 -9.24
C SER A 36 0.74 7.70 -9.49
N ASN A 37 -0.11 8.26 -10.35
CA ASN A 37 -1.31 7.56 -10.79
C ASN A 37 -0.92 6.43 -11.73
N VAL A 38 -1.64 5.33 -11.66
CA VAL A 38 -1.49 4.17 -12.54
C VAL A 38 -2.78 4.05 -13.35
N PRO A 39 -2.75 4.40 -14.65
CA PRO A 39 -3.90 4.22 -15.53
C PRO A 39 -4.34 2.76 -15.59
N ALA A 40 -5.62 2.56 -15.90
CA ALA A 40 -6.16 1.23 -16.15
C ALA A 40 -5.36 0.52 -17.26
N ARG A 41 -5.16 -0.79 -17.08
CA ARG A 41 -4.45 -1.68 -18.02
C ARG A 41 -3.00 -1.29 -18.29
N THR A 42 -2.33 -0.71 -17.28
CA THR A 42 -0.92 -0.35 -17.34
C THR A 42 -0.18 -0.80 -16.10
N THR A 43 1.13 -0.94 -16.20
CA THR A 43 1.98 -1.32 -15.07
C THR A 43 2.91 -0.16 -14.72
N SER A 44 2.91 0.26 -13.45
CA SER A 44 3.78 1.34 -12.98
C SER A 44 4.02 1.27 -11.47
N ASN A 45 5.02 2.02 -11.00
CA ASN A 45 5.20 2.26 -9.57
C ASN A 45 4.16 3.28 -9.11
N GLY A 46 3.15 2.83 -8.37
CA GLY A 46 2.17 3.71 -7.74
C GLY A 46 2.79 4.55 -6.62
N ALA A 47 3.78 4.00 -5.90
CA ALA A 47 4.56 4.74 -4.92
C ALA A 47 6.01 4.27 -4.85
N SER A 48 6.92 5.17 -4.49
CA SER A 48 8.30 4.89 -4.10
C SER A 48 8.59 5.59 -2.79
N LEU A 49 8.99 4.81 -1.79
CA LEU A 49 9.30 5.25 -0.44
C LEU A 49 10.80 5.13 -0.24
N LEU A 50 11.45 6.22 0.17
CA LEU A 50 12.88 6.27 0.46
C LEU A 50 13.09 6.58 1.94
N LYS A 51 13.67 5.63 2.69
CA LYS A 51 14.05 5.85 4.10
C LYS A 51 15.39 6.57 4.16
N GLY A 52 15.42 7.68 4.87
CA GLY A 52 16.65 8.37 5.26
C GLY A 52 16.86 8.34 6.77
N GLY A 53 18.12 8.17 7.18
CA GLY A 53 18.52 8.11 8.60
C GLY A 53 17.82 7.00 9.41
N GLY A 54 18.00 7.03 10.73
CA GLY A 54 17.35 6.13 11.68
C GLY A 54 17.91 4.69 11.72
N HIS A 55 17.79 4.03 12.86
CA HIS A 55 18.27 2.68 13.17
C HIS A 55 17.15 1.65 13.37
N GLU A 56 15.92 2.10 13.64
CA GLU A 56 14.72 1.29 13.87
C GLU A 56 13.90 1.09 12.59
N GLY A 57 12.99 0.12 12.65
CA GLY A 57 12.04 -0.17 11.58
C GLY A 57 10.99 0.93 11.43
N LEU A 58 10.82 1.42 10.21
CA LEU A 58 9.94 2.53 9.89
C LEU A 58 8.67 2.00 9.22
N PHE A 59 7.52 2.16 9.87
CA PHE A 59 6.25 1.65 9.34
C PHE A 59 5.52 2.76 8.59
N ILE A 60 5.02 2.45 7.39
CA ILE A 60 4.36 3.39 6.49
C ILE A 60 3.00 2.83 6.04
N ALA A 61 2.00 3.71 6.00
CA ALA A 61 0.71 3.46 5.39
C ALA A 61 0.61 4.27 4.09
N THR A 62 0.47 3.61 2.95
CA THR A 62 0.31 4.24 1.64
C THR A 62 -1.11 4.03 1.16
N PHE A 63 -1.76 5.10 0.70
CA PHE A 63 -3.17 5.10 0.32
C PHE A 63 -3.33 5.36 -1.16
N PHE A 64 -4.16 4.54 -1.80
CA PHE A 64 -4.55 4.69 -3.19
C PHE A 64 -6.07 4.74 -3.30
N ALA A 65 -6.59 5.64 -4.14
CA ALA A 65 -7.97 5.56 -4.60
C ALA A 65 -8.03 4.59 -5.78
N VAL A 66 -9.06 3.76 -5.83
CA VAL A 66 -9.34 2.91 -6.99
C VAL A 66 -10.62 3.44 -7.62
N SER A 67 -10.57 3.81 -8.90
CA SER A 67 -11.74 4.36 -9.61
C SER A 67 -12.92 3.38 -9.54
N GLY A 68 -14.10 3.90 -9.20
CA GLY A 68 -15.30 3.09 -8.96
C GLY A 68 -15.38 2.43 -7.57
N CYS A 69 -14.32 2.42 -6.77
CA CYS A 69 -14.35 1.88 -5.41
C CYS A 69 -14.63 2.98 -4.38
N SER A 70 -15.59 2.74 -3.47
CA SER A 70 -15.90 3.67 -2.38
C SER A 70 -14.84 3.70 -1.27
N LYS A 71 -13.95 2.69 -1.27
CA LYS A 71 -12.87 2.47 -0.32
C LYS A 71 -11.52 2.76 -0.95
N ASN A 72 -10.59 3.24 -0.13
CA ASN A 72 -9.19 3.38 -0.51
C ASN A 72 -8.47 2.05 -0.29
N LEU A 73 -7.58 1.70 -1.20
CA LEU A 73 -6.60 0.66 -0.97
C LEU A 73 -5.51 1.21 -0.04
N LEU A 74 -5.39 0.60 1.13
CA LEU A 74 -4.29 0.80 2.08
C LEU A 74 -3.24 -0.27 1.81
N VAL A 75 -2.00 0.17 1.60
CA VAL A 75 -0.81 -0.67 1.61
C VAL A 75 -0.01 -0.33 2.84
N TRP A 76 0.00 -1.22 3.81
CA TRP A 76 0.84 -1.13 5.00
C TRP A 76 2.17 -1.81 4.72
N SER A 77 3.28 -1.12 4.98
CA SER A 77 4.61 -1.66 4.73
C SER A 77 5.61 -1.31 5.84
N SER A 78 6.52 -2.24 6.14
CA SER A 78 7.65 -2.00 7.02
C SER A 78 8.91 -1.71 6.19
N MET A 79 9.53 -0.56 6.44
CA MET A 79 10.81 -0.14 5.89
C MET A 79 11.89 -0.30 6.98
N SER A 80 12.39 -1.51 7.13
CA SER A 80 13.16 -1.87 8.31
C SER A 80 14.54 -2.41 7.95
N ALA A 81 15.57 -1.83 8.57
CA ALA A 81 16.91 -2.41 8.65
C ALA A 81 17.06 -3.38 9.85
N LYS A 82 16.02 -3.53 10.70
CA LYS A 82 16.10 -4.17 12.04
C LYS A 82 14.97 -5.15 12.39
N SER A 83 14.16 -5.57 11.41
CA SER A 83 13.12 -6.62 11.52
C SER A 83 13.74 -7.98 11.22
N ASP A 84 14.97 -8.20 11.70
CA ASP A 84 15.86 -9.25 11.19
C ASP A 84 16.01 -9.24 9.65
N GLY A 85 15.80 -8.07 9.03
CA GLY A 85 15.81 -7.88 7.57
C GLY A 85 14.50 -8.22 6.85
N GLN A 86 13.41 -8.53 7.56
CA GLN A 86 12.15 -8.93 6.93
C GLN A 86 11.30 -7.72 6.54
N VAL A 87 10.95 -7.68 5.26
CA VAL A 87 9.99 -6.72 4.70
C VAL A 87 8.59 -7.28 4.88
N ILE A 88 7.74 -6.58 5.62
CA ILE A 88 6.33 -6.91 5.78
C ILE A 88 5.51 -5.98 4.90
N VAL A 89 4.60 -6.56 4.11
CA VAL A 89 3.61 -5.83 3.32
C VAL A 89 2.25 -6.47 3.52
N GLN A 90 1.27 -5.64 3.84
CA GLN A 90 -0.13 -6.07 3.96
C GLN A 90 -1.03 -5.05 3.29
N ILE A 91 -2.18 -5.50 2.82
CA ILE A 91 -3.16 -4.67 2.12
C ILE A 91 -4.52 -4.75 2.78
N ALA A 92 -5.32 -3.70 2.62
CA ALA A 92 -6.72 -3.67 3.02
C ALA A 92 -7.49 -2.64 2.19
N PHE A 93 -8.80 -2.81 2.06
CA PHE A 93 -9.69 -1.73 1.62
C PHE A 93 -10.32 -1.05 2.84
N ILE A 94 -10.07 0.24 2.99
CA ILE A 94 -10.56 1.04 4.11
C ILE A 94 -11.49 2.15 3.63
N ASP A 95 -12.42 2.58 4.48
CA ASP A 95 -13.35 3.64 4.12
C ASP A 95 -12.60 4.94 3.79
N SER A 96 -12.95 5.57 2.67
CA SER A 96 -12.25 6.75 2.13
C SER A 96 -12.26 7.96 3.06
N HIS A 97 -13.22 8.02 3.99
CA HIS A 97 -13.34 9.06 5.02
C HIS A 97 -12.56 8.75 6.31
N LYS A 98 -11.98 7.54 6.45
CA LYS A 98 -11.09 7.26 7.59
C LYS A 98 -9.83 8.09 7.45
N SER A 99 -9.54 8.89 8.47
CA SER A 99 -8.43 9.83 8.43
C SER A 99 -7.09 9.11 8.26
N ILE A 100 -6.29 9.58 7.30
CA ILE A 100 -4.88 9.22 7.08
C ILE A 100 -4.04 9.44 8.36
N THR A 101 -4.51 10.28 9.30
CA THR A 101 -3.86 10.51 10.60
C THR A 101 -4.28 9.52 11.69
N ALA A 102 -5.42 8.83 11.57
CA ALA A 102 -5.93 7.90 12.57
C ALA A 102 -5.64 6.42 12.25
N VAL A 103 -5.64 6.08 10.94
CA VAL A 103 -5.29 4.74 10.44
C VAL A 103 -3.89 4.27 10.89
N PRO A 104 -2.85 5.13 10.95
CA PRO A 104 -1.54 4.75 11.45
C PRO A 104 -1.50 4.03 12.79
N ASP A 105 -2.22 4.57 13.77
CA ASP A 105 -2.28 4.00 15.11
C ASP A 105 -2.97 2.64 15.11
N LEU A 106 -3.99 2.47 14.26
CA LEU A 106 -4.71 1.20 14.11
C LEU A 106 -3.87 0.14 13.41
N CYS A 107 -3.10 0.48 12.36
CA CYS A 107 -2.21 -0.47 11.70
C CYS A 107 -1.18 -1.07 12.67
N TYR A 108 -0.67 -0.26 13.60
CA TYR A 108 0.34 -0.72 14.55
C TYR A 108 -0.25 -1.44 15.77
N LYS A 109 -1.32 -0.89 16.36
CA LYS A 109 -1.87 -1.38 17.64
C LYS A 109 -2.96 -2.45 17.46
N ASN A 110 -3.68 -2.43 16.35
CA ASN A 110 -4.81 -3.32 16.10
C ASN A 110 -5.03 -3.60 14.60
N PRO A 111 -4.05 -4.23 13.91
CA PRO A 111 -4.10 -4.46 12.47
C PRO A 111 -5.33 -5.27 12.02
N SER A 112 -5.81 -6.18 12.87
CA SER A 112 -7.00 -6.99 12.63
C SER A 112 -8.28 -6.15 12.53
N ALA A 113 -8.35 -4.98 13.19
CA ALA A 113 -9.48 -4.06 13.07
C ALA A 113 -9.56 -3.37 11.69
N LEU A 114 -8.47 -3.38 10.92
CA LEU A 114 -8.43 -2.80 9.56
C LEU A 114 -8.63 -3.85 8.47
N GLY A 115 -8.67 -5.14 8.81
CA GLY A 115 -8.73 -6.23 7.83
C GLY A 115 -7.44 -6.33 6.99
N LEU A 116 -6.29 -5.96 7.55
CA LEU A 116 -4.99 -6.12 6.89
C LEU A 116 -4.69 -7.60 6.64
N THR A 117 -4.21 -7.90 5.43
CA THR A 117 -3.89 -9.25 4.97
C THR A 117 -2.67 -9.23 4.06
N ASP A 118 -1.91 -10.30 4.05
CA ASP A 118 -0.74 -10.53 3.19
C ASP A 118 -1.10 -11.22 1.86
N GLY A 119 -2.39 -11.48 1.62
CA GLY A 119 -2.89 -12.12 0.40
C GLY A 119 -3.85 -11.22 -0.39
N LYS A 120 -5.15 -11.39 -0.15
CA LYS A 120 -6.23 -10.76 -0.94
C LYS A 120 -7.14 -9.90 -0.07
N ALA A 121 -7.39 -8.66 -0.50
CA ALA A 121 -8.37 -7.76 0.09
C ALA A 121 -9.50 -7.49 -0.92
N GLN A 122 -10.74 -7.39 -0.44
CA GLN A 122 -11.90 -7.15 -1.30
C GLN A 122 -12.72 -5.94 -0.86
N ALA A 123 -13.31 -5.24 -1.82
CA ALA A 123 -14.27 -4.17 -1.59
C ALA A 123 -15.31 -4.10 -2.70
N THR A 124 -16.52 -3.69 -2.34
CA THR A 124 -17.58 -3.42 -3.31
C THR A 124 -17.49 -1.99 -3.81
N GLY A 125 -17.74 -1.80 -5.10
CA GLY A 125 -17.88 -0.49 -5.70
C GLY A 125 -18.87 -0.51 -6.86
N VAL A 126 -18.82 0.53 -7.67
CA VAL A 126 -19.68 0.72 -8.84
C VAL A 126 -18.83 1.12 -10.03
N LEU A 127 -18.92 0.35 -11.12
CA LEU A 127 -18.32 0.67 -12.41
C LEU A 127 -19.44 0.74 -13.46
N HIS A 128 -19.50 1.84 -14.20
CA HIS A 128 -20.51 2.07 -15.23
C HIS A 128 -21.98 1.88 -14.79
N GLY A 129 -22.25 2.00 -13.49
CA GLY A 129 -23.60 1.84 -12.91
C GLY A 129 -23.88 0.46 -12.34
N ASP A 130 -23.00 -0.52 -12.57
CA ASP A 130 -23.12 -1.88 -12.05
C ASP A 130 -22.31 -2.06 -10.77
N GLN A 131 -22.86 -2.83 -9.83
CA GLN A 131 -22.14 -3.21 -8.63
C GLN A 131 -21.05 -4.22 -8.97
N VAL A 132 -19.82 -3.93 -8.58
CA VAL A 132 -18.65 -4.78 -8.84
C VAL A 132 -17.90 -5.06 -7.55
N THR A 133 -17.18 -6.19 -7.50
CA THR A 133 -16.26 -6.51 -6.41
C THR A 133 -14.83 -6.30 -6.86
N PHE A 134 -14.16 -5.30 -6.31
CA PHE A 134 -12.73 -5.10 -6.46
C PHE A 134 -11.97 -6.08 -5.58
N THR A 135 -11.02 -6.80 -6.16
CA THR A 135 -10.06 -7.66 -5.45
C THR A 135 -8.67 -7.10 -5.68
N ALA A 136 -8.00 -6.72 -4.59
CA ALA A 136 -6.59 -6.40 -4.59
C ALA A 136 -5.81 -7.62 -4.07
N GLU A 137 -4.75 -8.02 -4.76
CA GLU A 137 -3.91 -9.15 -4.36
C GLU A 137 -2.44 -8.73 -4.31
N LEU A 138 -1.77 -9.07 -3.22
CA LEU A 138 -0.32 -8.95 -3.10
C LEU A 138 0.32 -10.17 -3.79
N THR A 139 0.69 -10.02 -5.06
CA THR A 139 1.18 -11.14 -5.90
C THR A 139 2.66 -11.44 -5.71
N GLY A 140 3.40 -10.54 -5.07
CA GLY A 140 4.78 -10.78 -4.70
C GLY A 140 5.40 -9.63 -3.93
N TYR A 141 6.36 -9.96 -3.07
CA TYR A 141 7.26 -8.97 -2.49
C TYR A 141 8.71 -9.42 -2.70
N ASP A 142 9.51 -8.60 -3.36
CA ASP A 142 10.95 -8.76 -3.38
C ASP A 142 11.49 -8.14 -2.08
N ALA A 143 12.07 -8.99 -1.21
CA ALA A 143 12.67 -8.59 0.06
C ALA A 143 14.15 -8.20 -0.08
N THR A 144 14.69 -8.15 -1.31
CA THR A 144 16.11 -7.90 -1.54
C THR A 144 16.51 -6.54 -1.00
N TYR A 145 17.31 -6.55 0.06
CA TYR A 145 17.85 -5.34 0.66
C TYR A 145 18.90 -4.70 -0.28
N PRO A 146 18.92 -3.36 -0.44
CA PRO A 146 18.07 -2.34 0.18
C PRO A 146 16.83 -1.92 -0.64
N ASP A 147 16.55 -2.57 -1.77
CA ASP A 147 15.52 -2.19 -2.74
C ASP A 147 14.38 -3.21 -2.80
N ALA A 148 13.38 -3.03 -1.94
CA ALA A 148 12.21 -3.90 -1.90
C ALA A 148 11.13 -3.44 -2.89
N THR A 149 10.38 -4.39 -3.45
CA THR A 149 9.22 -4.09 -4.32
C THR A 149 8.04 -4.97 -3.95
N ALA A 150 6.91 -4.36 -3.58
CA ALA A 150 5.61 -5.01 -3.46
C ALA A 150 4.85 -4.89 -4.77
N THR A 151 4.35 -6.00 -5.32
CA THR A 151 3.51 -6.01 -6.52
C THR A 151 2.07 -6.30 -6.14
N ILE A 152 1.16 -5.44 -6.58
CA ILE A 152 -0.27 -5.55 -6.32
C ILE A 152 -1.01 -5.58 -7.66
N THR A 153 -1.91 -6.55 -7.82
CA THR A 153 -2.89 -6.56 -8.91
C THR A 153 -4.25 -6.12 -8.38
N ILE A 154 -5.06 -5.49 -9.22
CA ILE A 154 -6.42 -5.07 -8.89
C ILE A 154 -7.35 -5.48 -10.02
N GLU A 155 -8.28 -6.36 -9.69
CA GLU A 155 -9.26 -6.91 -10.62
C GLU A 155 -10.69 -6.59 -10.14
N ASP A 156 -11.64 -6.57 -11.05
CA ASP A 156 -13.06 -6.53 -10.76
C ASP A 156 -13.67 -7.90 -11.10
N LEU A 157 -14.50 -8.39 -10.18
CA LEU A 157 -15.37 -9.53 -10.40
C LEU A 157 -16.79 -8.99 -10.54
N SER A 158 -17.39 -9.26 -11.70
CA SER A 158 -18.80 -9.03 -12.00
C SER A 158 -19.66 -10.25 -11.68
#